data_AF-A0AAD7RQG9-F1
#
_entry.id   AF-A0AAD7RQG9-F1
#
_cell.length_a   1.000
_cell.length_b   1.000
_cell.length_c   1.000
_cell.angle_alpha   90.00
_cell.angle_beta   90.00
_cell.angle_gamma   90.00
#
_symmetry.space_group_name_H-M   'P 1'
#
loop_
_entity.id
_entity.type
_entity.pdbx_description
1 polymer ?
#
loop_
_entity_poly.entity_id
_entity_poly.type
_entity_poly.pdbx_seq_one_letter_code
_entity_poly.pdbx_strand_id
1 'polypeptide(L)'
;MADVLTVFNGPFAHRDGPHFQWVAYQGRIPYPRPGTCPGGAFTPNIHTTKEFPDDVVTFVRNHPMMFNPIYPMGKKPLVVTAADGRYQVLFLGTDKGTVQKVVVLPTNGSLGQDLVLEELEVFKNQAPVTDLKISPKKQQLYVSSEHGVSQVSLHRCHAYGSACADCCLARDPYCAWDGLSCSRFYPTGKRRSRRQDIIHGNPLTQCRGFNLKEYRNMTGNPVCVWRSIQYRNAVETVQYGVKNNTTFLECLPQSPQASVRWLIQRDSDRRKEVKPSDRLIPSGNGLLIRSAQPSDQGLYYCLATENGFKRTVAKIRLKVLSDMLVTALTDKQRSPWALASLLHPKALVSAFSPAEALALQQYCKEQRRAEHLGPLRGDLAKLKPLLDHRKSRNRRNHLPKGEDFSLKTKHGRRQ
;
A
#
# COMPACT_ATOMS: atom_id res chain seq x y z
N MET A 1 -27.51 -9.82 -19.65
CA MET A 1 -28.14 -11.01 -20.28
C MET A 1 -29.22 -10.65 -21.29
N ALA A 2 -30.11 -9.69 -21.04
CA ALA A 2 -31.16 -9.32 -22.00
C ALA A 2 -30.63 -8.90 -23.39
N ASP A 3 -29.56 -8.08 -23.45
CA ASP A 3 -28.96 -7.64 -24.72
C ASP A 3 -28.39 -8.82 -25.53
N VAL A 4 -27.80 -9.80 -24.85
CA VAL A 4 -27.30 -11.04 -25.47
C VAL A 4 -28.44 -11.82 -26.12
N LEU A 5 -29.55 -12.00 -25.41
CA LEU A 5 -30.74 -12.68 -25.93
C LEU A 5 -31.37 -11.92 -27.10
N THR A 6 -31.35 -10.59 -27.05
CA THR A 6 -31.84 -9.74 -28.15
C THR A 6 -31.03 -9.95 -29.41
N VAL A 7 -29.70 -10.08 -29.29
CA VAL A 7 -28.82 -10.41 -30.42
C VAL A 7 -29.10 -11.80 -30.97
N PHE A 8 -29.27 -12.82 -30.14
CA PHE A 8 -29.63 -14.17 -30.60
C PHE A 8 -31.02 -14.24 -31.26
N ASN A 9 -31.92 -13.32 -30.91
CA ASN A 9 -33.21 -13.13 -31.59
C ASN A 9 -33.13 -12.17 -32.79
N GLY A 10 -31.95 -11.64 -33.10
CA GLY A 10 -31.67 -10.75 -34.24
C GLY A 10 -31.31 -11.48 -35.53
N PRO A 11 -31.02 -10.75 -36.62
CA PRO A 11 -30.68 -11.36 -37.91
C PRO A 11 -29.38 -12.17 -37.84
N PHE A 12 -29.35 -13.28 -38.57
CA PHE A 12 -28.12 -14.03 -38.82
C PHE A 12 -27.21 -13.26 -39.79
N ALA A 13 -25.91 -13.43 -39.65
CA ALA A 13 -24.93 -12.94 -40.61
C ALA A 13 -24.79 -13.97 -41.74
N HIS A 14 -24.76 -13.49 -42.97
CA HIS A 14 -24.59 -14.30 -44.18
C HIS A 14 -23.54 -13.66 -45.08
N ARG A 15 -22.75 -14.48 -45.77
CA ARG A 15 -21.79 -14.02 -46.79
C ARG A 15 -22.43 -14.21 -48.15
N ASP A 16 -22.77 -13.10 -48.80
CA ASP A 16 -23.37 -13.11 -50.14
C ASP A 16 -22.51 -12.29 -51.13
N GLY A 17 -22.67 -12.60 -52.42
CA GLY A 17 -22.08 -11.88 -53.53
C GLY A 17 -20.60 -12.16 -53.81
N PRO A 18 -20.07 -11.61 -54.92
CA PRO A 18 -18.72 -11.88 -55.43
C PRO A 18 -17.60 -11.37 -54.50
N HIS A 19 -17.93 -10.46 -53.58
CA HIS A 19 -17.00 -9.88 -52.62
C HIS A 19 -17.04 -10.55 -51.24
N PHE A 20 -17.90 -11.56 -51.03
CA PHE A 20 -18.03 -12.32 -49.79
C PHE A 20 -18.17 -11.48 -48.52
N GLN A 21 -18.90 -10.37 -48.59
CA GLN A 21 -19.10 -9.46 -47.47
C GLN A 21 -20.14 -10.01 -46.50
N TRP A 22 -19.90 -9.82 -45.20
CA TRP A 22 -20.87 -10.18 -44.16
C TRP A 22 -22.01 -9.17 -44.15
N VAL A 23 -23.21 -9.64 -44.45
CA VAL A 23 -24.45 -8.86 -44.45
C VAL A 23 -25.51 -9.54 -43.58
N ALA A 24 -26.55 -8.79 -43.21
CA ALA A 24 -27.70 -9.36 -42.52
C ALA A 24 -28.47 -10.26 -43.49
N TYR A 25 -28.70 -11.53 -43.11
CA TYR A 25 -29.47 -12.48 -43.89
C TYR A 25 -30.92 -12.00 -44.06
N GLN A 26 -31.33 -11.79 -45.31
CA GLN A 26 -32.68 -11.30 -45.68
C GLN A 26 -33.64 -12.42 -46.09
N GLY A 27 -33.14 -13.65 -46.24
CA GLY A 27 -33.96 -14.78 -46.65
C GLY A 27 -34.88 -15.31 -45.55
N ARG A 28 -35.64 -16.35 -45.86
CA ARG A 28 -36.49 -17.03 -44.89
C ARG A 28 -35.64 -17.77 -43.86
N ILE A 29 -35.91 -17.52 -42.58
CA ILE A 29 -35.37 -18.29 -41.46
C ILE A 29 -36.34 -19.47 -41.20
N PRO A 30 -35.86 -20.73 -41.14
CA PRO A 30 -36.72 -21.89 -40.92
C PRO A 30 -37.32 -21.90 -39.51
N TYR A 31 -38.38 -22.70 -39.32
CA TYR A 31 -39.06 -22.87 -38.04
C TYR A 31 -38.93 -24.32 -37.55
N PRO A 32 -38.63 -24.56 -36.26
CA PRO A 32 -38.37 -23.60 -35.19
C PRO A 32 -37.10 -22.79 -35.46
N ARG A 33 -37.02 -21.58 -34.88
CA ARG A 33 -35.89 -20.69 -35.14
C ARG A 33 -34.56 -21.39 -34.79
N PRO A 34 -33.57 -21.42 -35.70
CA PRO A 34 -32.25 -21.98 -35.44
C PRO A 34 -31.63 -21.42 -34.15
N GLY A 35 -31.12 -22.31 -33.30
CA GLY A 35 -30.57 -21.99 -31.98
C GLY A 35 -31.57 -22.05 -30.80
N THR A 36 -32.86 -22.30 -31.06
CA THR A 36 -33.86 -22.52 -30.00
C THR A 36 -33.63 -23.86 -29.27
N CYS A 37 -33.79 -23.87 -27.95
CA CYS A 37 -33.66 -25.09 -27.15
C CYS A 37 -34.93 -25.97 -27.24
N PRO A 38 -34.80 -27.31 -27.24
CA PRO A 38 -35.93 -28.24 -27.09
C PRO A 38 -36.78 -27.98 -25.84
N GLY A 39 -38.08 -28.32 -25.88
CA GLY A 39 -39.01 -28.22 -24.76
C GLY A 39 -39.44 -26.79 -24.37
N GLY A 40 -39.03 -25.76 -25.14
CA GLY A 40 -39.48 -24.39 -24.94
C GLY A 40 -40.90 -24.12 -25.48
N ALA A 41 -41.43 -22.93 -25.21
CA ALA A 41 -42.76 -22.51 -25.66
C ALA A 41 -42.96 -22.58 -27.19
N PHE A 42 -41.87 -22.43 -27.98
CA PHE A 42 -41.89 -22.53 -29.44
C PHE A 42 -41.61 -23.94 -29.97
N THR A 43 -41.20 -24.86 -29.11
CA THR A 43 -40.83 -26.25 -29.46
C THR A 43 -41.38 -27.25 -28.44
N PRO A 44 -42.68 -27.23 -28.10
CA PRO A 44 -43.23 -28.03 -27.00
C PRO A 44 -43.13 -29.54 -27.27
N ASN A 45 -43.14 -29.95 -28.53
CA ASN A 45 -43.12 -31.34 -28.96
C ASN A 45 -41.72 -31.86 -29.35
N ILE A 46 -40.68 -31.03 -29.23
CA ILE A 46 -39.30 -31.41 -29.52
C ILE A 46 -38.62 -31.64 -28.17
N HIS A 47 -38.25 -32.88 -27.88
CA HIS A 47 -37.62 -33.26 -26.62
C HIS A 47 -36.09 -33.30 -26.72
N THR A 48 -35.56 -33.55 -27.92
CA THR A 48 -34.12 -33.64 -28.16
C THR A 48 -33.71 -32.84 -29.40
N THR A 49 -32.42 -32.47 -29.48
CA THR A 49 -31.90 -31.75 -30.65
C THR A 49 -31.90 -32.59 -31.94
N LYS A 50 -32.08 -33.92 -31.84
CA LYS A 50 -32.15 -34.83 -32.99
C LYS A 50 -33.49 -34.75 -33.73
N GLU A 51 -34.52 -34.24 -33.07
CA GLU A 51 -35.87 -34.10 -33.62
C GLU A 51 -36.06 -32.78 -34.37
N PHE A 52 -35.03 -31.92 -34.44
CA PHE A 52 -35.11 -30.71 -35.25
C PHE A 52 -35.12 -31.06 -36.76
N PRO A 53 -35.95 -30.38 -37.55
CA PRO A 53 -35.95 -30.51 -39.01
C PRO A 53 -34.57 -30.26 -39.65
N ASP A 54 -34.28 -30.98 -40.73
CA ASP A 54 -32.98 -30.90 -41.44
C ASP A 54 -32.70 -29.50 -42.00
N ASP A 55 -33.73 -28.73 -42.38
CA ASP A 55 -33.57 -27.36 -42.87
C ASP A 55 -33.09 -26.41 -41.75
N VAL A 56 -33.60 -26.56 -40.52
CA VAL A 56 -33.12 -25.84 -39.32
C VAL A 56 -31.67 -26.20 -39.02
N VAL A 57 -31.34 -27.50 -39.06
CA VAL A 57 -29.99 -28.01 -38.78
C VAL A 57 -28.99 -27.56 -39.85
N THR A 58 -29.38 -27.60 -41.12
CA THR A 58 -28.55 -27.15 -42.25
C THR A 58 -28.38 -25.64 -42.22
N PHE A 59 -29.43 -24.90 -41.87
CA PHE A 59 -29.37 -23.44 -41.76
C PHE A 59 -28.36 -23.00 -40.71
N VAL A 60 -28.43 -23.55 -39.48
CA VAL A 60 -27.52 -23.12 -38.39
C VAL A 60 -26.06 -23.48 -38.67
N ARG A 61 -25.81 -24.59 -39.39
CA ARG A 61 -24.46 -24.96 -39.86
C ARG A 61 -23.90 -23.94 -40.84
N ASN A 62 -24.74 -23.40 -41.73
CA ASN A 62 -24.34 -22.43 -42.74
C ASN A 62 -24.37 -20.97 -42.23
N HIS A 63 -25.05 -20.71 -41.10
CA HIS A 63 -25.21 -19.36 -40.51
C HIS A 63 -24.93 -19.36 -38.99
N PRO A 64 -23.69 -19.62 -38.55
CA PRO A 64 -23.37 -19.73 -37.13
C PRO A 64 -23.26 -18.38 -36.41
N MET A 65 -23.16 -17.25 -37.13
CA MET A 65 -22.94 -15.93 -36.54
C MET A 65 -24.20 -15.06 -36.60
N MET A 66 -24.40 -14.25 -35.56
CA MET A 66 -25.41 -13.19 -35.55
C MET A 66 -24.82 -11.92 -36.18
N PHE A 67 -25.62 -11.15 -36.91
CA PHE A 67 -25.16 -9.92 -37.57
C PHE A 67 -24.97 -8.76 -36.58
N ASN A 68 -25.85 -8.65 -35.57
CA ASN A 68 -25.76 -7.58 -34.59
C ASN A 68 -24.70 -7.91 -33.52
N PRO A 69 -23.79 -6.97 -33.19
CA PRO A 69 -22.85 -7.17 -32.10
C PRO A 69 -23.52 -7.00 -30.73
N ILE A 70 -22.99 -7.69 -29.72
CA ILE A 70 -23.36 -7.49 -28.31
C ILE A 70 -22.51 -6.34 -27.76
N TYR A 71 -23.16 -5.27 -27.32
CA TYR A 71 -22.46 -4.16 -26.67
C TYR A 71 -22.42 -4.35 -25.15
N PRO A 72 -21.36 -3.87 -24.47
CA PRO A 72 -21.37 -3.78 -23.02
C PRO A 72 -22.46 -2.81 -22.55
N MET A 73 -22.92 -2.96 -21.30
CA MET A 73 -23.93 -2.05 -20.74
C MET A 73 -23.40 -0.61 -20.78
N GLY A 74 -24.22 0.32 -21.28
CA GLY A 74 -23.83 1.71 -21.48
C GLY A 74 -22.92 1.96 -22.69
N LYS A 75 -22.71 0.95 -23.57
CA LYS A 75 -21.87 0.99 -24.79
C LYS A 75 -20.44 1.48 -24.54
N LYS A 76 -19.90 1.17 -23.36
CA LYS A 76 -18.56 1.55 -22.92
C LYS A 76 -17.88 0.33 -22.28
N PRO A 77 -16.56 0.17 -22.41
CA PRO A 77 -15.85 -0.92 -21.76
C PRO A 77 -16.10 -0.83 -20.25
N LEU A 78 -16.61 -1.93 -19.68
CA LEU A 78 -16.67 -2.13 -18.25
C LEU A 78 -15.42 -2.90 -17.87
N VAL A 79 -14.62 -2.33 -16.97
CA VAL A 79 -13.65 -3.11 -16.23
C VAL A 79 -14.47 -4.09 -15.36
N VAL A 80 -14.04 -5.35 -15.21
CA VAL A 80 -14.88 -6.49 -14.76
C VAL A 80 -15.34 -6.43 -13.29
N THR A 81 -16.64 -6.69 -13.05
CA THR A 81 -17.37 -6.37 -11.81
C THR A 81 -17.43 -7.49 -10.76
N ALA A 82 -17.21 -7.16 -9.48
CA ALA A 82 -17.86 -7.81 -8.34
C ALA A 82 -18.74 -6.77 -7.61
N ALA A 83 -20.03 -7.08 -7.40
CA ALA A 83 -21.00 -6.15 -6.83
C ALA A 83 -21.32 -6.52 -5.38
N ASP A 84 -20.91 -5.68 -4.42
CA ASP A 84 -21.30 -5.78 -3.00
C ASP A 84 -22.49 -4.83 -2.66
N GLY A 85 -23.35 -4.58 -3.65
CA GLY A 85 -24.71 -4.02 -3.43
C GLY A 85 -24.86 -2.50 -3.39
N ARG A 86 -23.76 -1.72 -3.40
CA ARG A 86 -23.82 -0.24 -3.59
C ARG A 86 -22.69 0.34 -4.46
N TYR A 87 -21.53 -0.29 -4.42
CA TYR A 87 -20.37 0.02 -5.26
C TYR A 87 -19.91 -1.26 -5.93
N GLN A 88 -19.37 -1.13 -7.15
CA GLN A 88 -18.73 -2.24 -7.84
C GLN A 88 -17.23 -2.15 -7.56
N VAL A 89 -16.66 -3.24 -7.06
CA VAL A 89 -15.22 -3.35 -6.81
C VAL A 89 -14.65 -4.43 -7.72
N LEU A 90 -13.49 -4.14 -8.29
CA LEU A 90 -12.83 -4.93 -9.30
C LEU A 90 -11.46 -5.33 -8.80
N PHE A 91 -11.10 -6.57 -9.07
CA PHE A 91 -9.78 -7.11 -8.78
C PHE A 91 -9.16 -7.54 -10.11
N LEU A 92 -8.10 -6.85 -10.52
CA LEU A 92 -7.46 -7.04 -11.82
C LEU A 92 -6.05 -7.58 -11.60
N GLY A 93 -5.78 -8.75 -12.15
CA GLY A 93 -4.44 -9.33 -12.16
C GLY A 93 -3.62 -8.77 -13.31
N THR A 94 -2.34 -8.53 -13.09
CA THR A 94 -1.41 -8.08 -14.11
C THR A 94 -0.43 -9.17 -14.51
N ASP A 95 0.19 -8.99 -15.67
CA ASP A 95 1.31 -9.79 -16.16
C ASP A 95 2.61 -9.58 -15.35
N LYS A 96 2.64 -8.61 -14.42
CA LYS A 96 3.75 -8.32 -13.51
C LYS A 96 3.56 -8.89 -12.10
N GLY A 97 2.57 -9.76 -11.91
CA GLY A 97 2.29 -10.37 -10.60
C GLY A 97 1.69 -9.41 -9.58
N THR A 98 1.07 -8.32 -10.03
CA THR A 98 0.32 -7.40 -9.18
C THR A 98 -1.18 -7.61 -9.30
N VAL A 99 -1.92 -7.22 -8.26
CA VAL A 99 -3.38 -7.14 -8.27
C VAL A 99 -3.79 -5.71 -7.97
N GLN A 100 -4.54 -5.12 -8.89
CA GLN A 100 -5.14 -3.79 -8.71
C GLN A 100 -6.57 -3.93 -8.18
N LYS A 101 -6.87 -3.17 -7.14
CA LYS A 101 -8.21 -3.04 -6.57
C LYS A 101 -8.81 -1.71 -7.04
N VAL A 102 -9.89 -1.77 -7.81
CA VAL A 102 -10.53 -0.60 -8.43
C VAL A 102 -11.96 -0.49 -7.93
N VAL A 103 -12.44 0.73 -7.65
CA VAL A 103 -13.85 0.99 -7.38
C VAL A 103 -14.45 1.79 -8.55
N VAL A 104 -15.60 1.36 -9.03
CA VAL A 104 -16.42 2.11 -9.99
C VAL A 104 -17.39 2.98 -9.20
N LEU A 105 -17.24 4.29 -9.34
CA LEU A 105 -18.09 5.26 -8.67
C LEU A 105 -19.35 5.52 -9.50
N PRO A 106 -20.54 5.56 -8.87
CA PRO A 106 -21.75 5.96 -9.55
C PRO A 106 -21.65 7.45 -9.92
N THR A 107 -21.99 7.80 -11.16
CA THR A 107 -21.99 9.19 -11.63
C THR A 107 -23.32 9.53 -12.29
N ASN A 108 -23.87 10.70 -11.93
CA ASN A 108 -25.15 11.21 -12.44
C ASN A 108 -25.01 11.78 -13.86
N GLY A 109 -24.75 10.93 -14.86
CA GLY A 109 -24.90 11.28 -16.28
C GLY A 109 -23.61 11.56 -17.08
N SER A 110 -22.42 11.43 -16.49
CA SER A 110 -21.14 11.33 -17.21
C SER A 110 -20.31 10.19 -16.61
N LEU A 111 -19.20 9.80 -17.27
CA LEU A 111 -18.39 8.62 -16.98
C LEU A 111 -18.26 8.32 -15.47
N GLY A 112 -18.64 7.10 -15.07
CA GLY A 112 -18.19 6.56 -13.79
C GLY A 112 -16.68 6.72 -13.70
N GLN A 113 -16.20 7.44 -12.69
CA GLN A 113 -14.76 7.53 -12.46
C GLN A 113 -14.31 6.23 -11.82
N ASP A 114 -13.49 5.49 -12.56
CA ASP A 114 -12.79 4.33 -12.04
C ASP A 114 -11.62 4.82 -11.19
N LEU A 115 -11.61 4.42 -9.93
CA LEU A 115 -10.57 4.80 -8.99
C LEU A 115 -9.77 3.56 -8.57
N VAL A 116 -8.49 3.54 -8.93
CA VAL A 116 -7.53 2.56 -8.39
C VAL A 116 -7.29 2.91 -6.92
N LEU A 117 -7.71 2.01 -6.03
CA LEU A 117 -7.60 2.17 -4.58
C LEU A 117 -6.26 1.65 -4.04
N GLU A 118 -5.79 0.57 -4.64
CA GLU A 118 -4.63 -0.18 -4.16
C GLU A 118 -4.05 -1.02 -5.28
N GLU A 119 -2.72 -1.10 -5.33
CA GLU A 119 -2.00 -2.08 -6.13
C GLU A 119 -1.13 -2.91 -5.19
N LEU A 120 -1.28 -4.23 -5.28
CA LEU A 120 -0.57 -5.18 -4.44
C LEU A 120 0.30 -6.09 -5.29
N GLU A 121 1.60 -6.11 -5.02
CA GLU A 121 2.47 -7.18 -5.47
C GLU A 121 2.17 -8.47 -4.70
N VAL A 122 1.73 -9.50 -5.42
CA VAL A 122 1.27 -10.77 -4.84
C VAL A 122 2.34 -11.86 -4.92
N PHE A 123 3.25 -11.75 -5.89
CA PHE A 123 4.34 -12.68 -6.10
C PHE A 123 5.68 -11.94 -6.15
N LYS A 124 6.65 -12.34 -5.32
CA LYS A 124 7.97 -11.69 -5.21
C LYS A 124 8.80 -11.71 -6.49
N ASN A 125 8.55 -12.70 -7.35
CA ASN A 125 9.22 -12.87 -8.62
C ASN A 125 8.45 -12.24 -9.79
N GLN A 126 7.43 -11.42 -9.50
CA GLN A 126 6.62 -10.71 -10.50
C GLN A 126 5.97 -11.65 -11.52
N ALA A 127 5.69 -12.89 -11.11
CA ALA A 127 5.09 -13.89 -11.98
C ALA A 127 3.66 -13.50 -12.40
N PRO A 128 3.28 -13.66 -13.68
CA PRO A 128 1.96 -13.28 -14.18
C PRO A 128 0.81 -13.91 -13.40
N VAL A 129 -0.24 -13.12 -13.15
CA VAL A 129 -1.48 -13.65 -12.58
C VAL A 129 -2.24 -14.44 -13.65
N THR A 130 -2.51 -15.72 -13.39
CA THR A 130 -3.17 -16.62 -14.34
C THR A 130 -4.64 -16.89 -14.01
N ASP A 131 -5.03 -16.84 -12.73
CA ASP A 131 -6.43 -17.00 -12.30
C ASP A 131 -6.73 -16.16 -11.05
N LEU A 132 -7.98 -15.73 -10.92
CA LEU A 132 -8.50 -14.96 -9.79
C LEU A 132 -9.85 -15.53 -9.34
N LYS A 133 -9.93 -15.93 -8.07
CA LYS A 133 -11.16 -16.45 -7.46
C LYS A 133 -11.51 -15.67 -6.20
N ILE A 134 -12.67 -15.03 -6.20
CA ILE A 134 -13.19 -14.32 -5.03
C ILE A 134 -14.04 -15.29 -4.20
N SER A 135 -13.82 -15.30 -2.88
CA SER A 135 -14.70 -15.95 -1.90
C SER A 135 -15.38 -14.89 -1.04
N PRO A 136 -16.62 -14.47 -1.38
CA PRO A 136 -17.35 -13.48 -0.60
C PRO A 136 -17.62 -13.94 0.84
N LYS A 137 -17.88 -15.24 1.04
CA LYS A 137 -18.12 -15.79 2.38
C LYS A 137 -16.89 -15.72 3.29
N LYS A 138 -15.71 -16.02 2.74
CA LYS A 138 -14.44 -15.95 3.49
C LYS A 138 -13.83 -14.54 3.49
N GLN A 139 -14.32 -13.66 2.62
CA GLN A 139 -13.77 -12.32 2.38
C GLN A 139 -12.31 -12.37 1.92
N GLN A 140 -12.02 -13.28 1.00
CA GLN A 140 -10.69 -13.56 0.46
C GLN A 140 -10.70 -13.55 -1.07
N LEU A 141 -9.56 -13.17 -1.64
CA LEU A 141 -9.20 -13.32 -3.05
C LEU A 141 -8.07 -14.37 -3.13
N TYR A 142 -8.26 -15.37 -3.96
CA TYR A 142 -7.22 -16.34 -4.31
C TYR A 142 -6.64 -15.97 -5.66
N VAL A 143 -5.32 -15.81 -5.71
CA VAL A 143 -4.56 -15.35 -6.86
C VAL A 143 -3.59 -16.45 -7.24
N SER A 144 -3.65 -16.93 -8.47
CA SER A 144 -2.80 -18.01 -8.96
C SER A 144 -1.75 -17.50 -9.93
N SER A 145 -0.57 -18.12 -9.92
CA SER A 145 0.47 -18.01 -10.95
C SER A 145 1.03 -19.40 -11.24
N GLU A 146 1.99 -19.50 -12.16
CA GLU A 146 2.69 -20.75 -12.45
C GLU A 146 3.46 -21.32 -11.24
N HIS A 147 3.79 -20.48 -10.25
CA HIS A 147 4.56 -20.89 -9.08
C HIS A 147 3.72 -21.22 -7.85
N GLY A 148 2.42 -20.93 -7.86
CA GLY A 148 1.53 -21.25 -6.75
C GLY A 148 0.34 -20.32 -6.60
N VAL A 149 -0.26 -20.37 -5.40
CA VAL A 149 -1.48 -19.62 -5.07
C VAL A 149 -1.25 -18.76 -3.84
N SER A 150 -1.61 -17.49 -3.94
CA SER A 150 -1.59 -16.52 -2.86
C SER A 150 -3.02 -16.20 -2.39
N GLN A 151 -3.20 -16.10 -1.08
CA GLN A 151 -4.45 -15.69 -0.46
C GLN A 151 -4.35 -14.25 0.03
N VAL A 152 -5.25 -13.38 -0.46
CA VAL A 152 -5.28 -11.95 -0.15
C VAL A 152 -6.63 -11.58 0.45
N SER A 153 -6.63 -10.87 1.57
CA SER A 153 -7.87 -10.33 2.15
C SER A 153 -8.50 -9.27 1.24
N LEU A 154 -9.82 -9.31 1.03
CA LEU A 154 -10.53 -8.26 0.27
C LEU A 154 -10.46 -6.88 0.92
N HIS A 155 -10.08 -6.83 2.20
CA HIS A 155 -10.06 -5.63 3.03
C HIS A 155 -8.70 -5.56 3.76
N ARG A 156 -7.94 -4.51 3.48
CA ARG A 156 -6.63 -4.25 4.10
C ARG A 156 -6.59 -2.89 4.78
N CYS A 157 -7.66 -2.57 5.52
CA CYS A 157 -7.90 -1.24 6.06
C CYS A 157 -6.75 -0.69 6.92
N HIS A 158 -6.03 -1.56 7.62
CA HIS A 158 -4.87 -1.19 8.42
C HIS A 158 -3.70 -0.63 7.58
N ALA A 159 -3.60 -1.00 6.30
CA ALA A 159 -2.56 -0.53 5.38
C ALA A 159 -2.76 0.94 4.99
N TYR A 160 -3.98 1.48 5.11
CA TYR A 160 -4.26 2.88 4.80
C TYR A 160 -3.80 3.84 5.89
N GLY A 161 -3.59 3.36 7.13
CA GLY A 161 -3.08 4.18 8.22
C GLY A 161 -4.00 4.18 9.44
N SER A 162 -3.55 4.88 10.48
CA SER A 162 -4.20 4.89 11.79
C SER A 162 -5.01 6.15 12.07
N ALA A 163 -5.17 7.05 11.09
CA ALA A 163 -5.93 8.27 11.28
C ALA A 163 -7.23 8.27 10.46
N CYS A 164 -8.23 9.00 10.96
CA CYS A 164 -9.53 9.12 10.31
C CYS A 164 -9.41 9.62 8.86
N ALA A 165 -8.55 10.61 8.65
CA ALA A 165 -8.41 11.24 7.36
C ALA A 165 -7.73 10.31 6.34
N ASP A 166 -6.79 9.45 6.75
CA ASP A 166 -6.21 8.46 5.84
C ASP A 166 -7.24 7.39 5.44
N CYS A 167 -8.05 6.93 6.41
CA CYS A 167 -9.15 6.01 6.14
C CYS A 167 -10.21 6.61 5.20
N CYS A 168 -10.46 7.91 5.32
CA CYS A 168 -11.42 8.62 4.48
C CYS A 168 -10.88 8.86 3.06
N LEU A 169 -9.60 9.20 2.92
CA LEU A 169 -8.93 9.34 1.63
C LEU A 169 -8.77 8.01 0.88
N ALA A 170 -8.68 6.90 1.61
CA ALA A 170 -8.57 5.57 1.01
C ALA A 170 -9.77 5.17 0.15
N ARG A 171 -10.97 5.72 0.43
CA ARG A 171 -12.21 5.52 -0.36
C ARG A 171 -12.62 4.07 -0.61
N ASP A 172 -12.03 3.11 0.12
CA ASP A 172 -12.31 1.68 0.00
C ASP A 172 -13.68 1.34 0.60
N PRO A 173 -14.63 0.78 -0.18
CA PRO A 173 -15.94 0.38 0.34
C PRO A 173 -15.88 -0.63 1.48
N TYR A 174 -14.80 -1.41 1.57
CA TYR A 174 -14.60 -2.38 2.62
C TYR A 174 -14.03 -1.78 3.92
N CYS A 175 -13.70 -0.49 3.94
CA CYS A 175 -13.05 0.16 5.07
C CYS A 175 -13.80 1.39 5.56
N ALA A 176 -13.81 1.58 6.87
CA ALA A 176 -14.37 2.75 7.53
C ALA A 176 -13.58 3.07 8.79
N TRP A 177 -13.57 4.36 9.16
CA TRP A 177 -13.06 4.76 10.46
C TRP A 177 -14.07 4.35 11.52
N ASP A 178 -13.65 3.65 12.58
CA ASP A 178 -14.53 3.20 13.66
C ASP A 178 -14.52 4.10 14.91
N GLY A 179 -13.66 5.12 14.93
CA GLY A 179 -13.41 6.00 16.08
C GLY A 179 -11.99 5.87 16.62
N LEU A 180 -11.33 4.73 16.40
CA LEU A 180 -9.98 4.44 16.87
C LEU A 180 -9.00 4.15 15.73
N SER A 181 -9.43 3.41 14.71
CA SER A 181 -8.58 2.98 13.60
C SER A 181 -9.36 2.84 12.30
N CYS A 182 -8.65 2.72 11.18
CA CYS A 182 -9.25 2.30 9.93
C CYS A 182 -9.48 0.79 9.96
N SER A 183 -10.75 0.39 10.00
CA SER A 183 -11.14 -1.00 10.18
C SER A 183 -12.18 -1.43 9.16
N ARG A 184 -12.49 -2.72 9.15
CA ARG A 184 -13.44 -3.31 8.21
C ARG A 184 -14.83 -2.69 8.37
N PHE A 185 -15.42 -2.31 7.25
CA PHE A 185 -16.81 -1.87 7.20
C PHE A 185 -17.74 -3.05 7.52
N TYR A 186 -18.55 -2.87 8.56
CA TYR A 186 -19.72 -3.69 8.82
C TYR A 186 -20.97 -2.80 8.85
N PRO A 187 -22.06 -3.19 8.16
CA PRO A 187 -23.33 -2.51 8.26
C PRO A 187 -23.97 -2.82 9.63
N THR A 188 -23.49 -2.15 10.68
CA THR A 188 -24.03 -2.28 12.05
C THR A 188 -24.77 -1.00 12.49
N GLY A 189 -25.66 -1.13 13.48
CA GLY A 189 -26.50 -0.04 13.97
C GLY A 189 -25.80 1.02 14.84
N LYS A 190 -24.55 0.81 15.30
CA LYS A 190 -23.82 1.79 16.14
C LYS A 190 -23.13 2.84 15.27
N ARG A 191 -23.86 3.91 14.94
CA ARG A 191 -23.49 4.92 13.93
C ARG A 191 -22.60 6.07 14.42
N ARG A 192 -22.38 6.25 15.73
CA ARG A 192 -21.91 7.55 16.24
C ARG A 192 -20.48 7.92 15.83
N SER A 193 -19.54 6.97 15.83
CA SER A 193 -18.13 7.20 15.50
C SER A 193 -17.71 6.77 14.08
N ARG A 194 -18.59 6.05 13.36
CA ARG A 194 -18.25 5.49 12.05
C ARG A 194 -18.19 6.56 10.96
N ARG A 195 -17.10 6.62 10.17
CA ARG A 195 -16.96 7.55 9.04
C ARG A 195 -16.45 6.84 7.78
N GLN A 196 -17.09 7.13 6.65
CA GLN A 196 -16.75 6.59 5.34
C GLN A 196 -17.31 7.54 4.28
N ASP A 197 -16.49 7.86 3.28
CA ASP A 197 -16.87 8.71 2.16
C ASP A 197 -16.15 8.22 0.90
N ILE A 198 -16.82 7.32 0.17
CA ILE A 198 -16.28 6.67 -1.04
C ILE A 198 -16.37 7.60 -2.25
N ILE A 199 -17.40 8.46 -2.31
CA ILE A 199 -17.69 9.29 -3.48
C ILE A 199 -16.80 10.54 -3.51
N HIS A 200 -16.63 11.23 -2.38
CA HIS A 200 -15.87 12.47 -2.35
C HIS A 200 -14.54 12.35 -1.61
N GLY A 201 -14.40 11.36 -0.72
CA GLY A 201 -13.19 11.16 0.07
C GLY A 201 -12.75 12.45 0.78
N ASN A 202 -13.65 13.11 1.51
CA ASN A 202 -13.40 14.41 2.13
C ASN A 202 -13.19 14.33 3.65
N PRO A 203 -11.93 14.34 4.14
CA PRO A 203 -11.66 14.31 5.57
C PRO A 203 -12.14 15.54 6.34
N LEU A 204 -12.26 16.71 5.70
CA LEU A 204 -12.60 17.96 6.38
C LEU A 204 -14.03 17.96 6.91
N THR A 205 -14.93 17.19 6.29
CA THR A 205 -16.32 17.04 6.71
C THR A 205 -16.49 15.78 7.57
N GLN A 206 -15.86 14.67 7.18
CA GLN A 206 -16.04 13.37 7.83
C GLN A 206 -15.31 13.24 9.17
N CYS A 207 -14.11 13.83 9.30
CA CYS A 207 -13.23 13.63 10.45
C CYS A 207 -13.25 14.78 11.47
N ARG A 208 -14.27 15.64 11.44
CA ARG A 208 -14.44 16.72 12.43
C ARG A 208 -14.54 16.12 13.84
N GLY A 209 -13.65 16.55 14.74
CA GLY A 209 -13.62 16.10 16.14
C GLY A 209 -12.76 14.86 16.45
N PHE A 210 -12.42 14.03 15.45
CA PHE A 210 -11.49 12.89 15.63
C PHE A 210 -10.02 13.29 15.44
N ASN A 211 -9.79 14.44 14.81
CA ASN A 211 -8.46 15.05 14.68
C ASN A 211 -7.98 15.79 15.94
N LEU A 212 -8.66 15.62 17.10
CA LEU A 212 -8.53 16.57 18.23
C LEU A 212 -8.79 16.04 19.65
N LYS A 213 -9.07 14.76 19.92
CA LYS A 213 -9.30 14.34 21.31
C LYS A 213 -8.52 13.09 21.69
N GLU A 214 -7.61 13.30 22.62
CA GLU A 214 -7.31 12.36 23.71
C GLU A 214 -8.65 11.80 24.22
N TYR A 215 -8.97 10.57 23.83
CA TYR A 215 -10.19 9.91 24.28
C TYR A 215 -9.94 9.48 25.73
N ARG A 216 -10.39 10.28 26.70
CA ARG A 216 -10.48 9.83 28.10
C ARG A 216 -11.60 8.79 28.19
N ASN A 217 -11.31 7.65 28.80
CA ASN A 217 -12.33 6.68 29.18
C ASN A 217 -13.22 7.25 30.30
N MET A 218 -14.33 6.55 30.64
CA MET A 218 -15.24 6.95 31.72
C MET A 218 -14.57 7.09 33.11
N THR A 219 -13.34 6.58 33.26
CA THR A 219 -12.52 6.69 34.48
C THR A 219 -11.51 7.85 34.43
N GLY A 220 -11.54 8.70 33.41
CA GLY A 220 -10.67 9.87 33.31
C GLY A 220 -9.21 9.57 32.97
N ASN A 221 -8.86 8.31 32.74
CA ASN A 221 -7.52 7.90 32.34
C ASN A 221 -7.32 8.17 30.84
N PRO A 222 -6.14 8.70 30.44
CA PRO A 222 -5.79 8.79 29.04
C PRO A 222 -5.69 7.37 28.48
N VAL A 223 -6.62 7.01 27.59
CA VAL A 223 -6.39 5.85 26.71
C VAL A 223 -5.23 6.27 25.82
N CYS A 224 -4.16 5.48 25.78
CA CYS A 224 -3.01 5.73 24.91
C CYS A 224 -3.45 5.78 23.44
N VAL A 225 -3.90 6.95 22.97
CA VAL A 225 -4.07 7.30 21.56
C VAL A 225 -2.84 8.11 21.14
N TRP A 226 -1.63 7.60 21.41
CA TRP A 226 -0.38 8.23 21.01
C TRP A 226 -0.28 8.43 19.49
N ARG A 227 -1.03 7.66 18.69
CA ARG A 227 -1.01 7.73 17.21
C ARG A 227 -1.82 8.88 16.59
N SER A 228 -2.80 9.47 17.28
CA SER A 228 -3.59 10.59 16.70
C SER A 228 -2.88 11.94 16.79
N ILE A 229 -1.92 12.11 17.72
CA ILE A 229 -1.12 13.34 17.85
C ILE A 229 -0.02 13.41 16.78
N GLN A 230 0.51 12.26 16.35
CA GLN A 230 1.47 12.14 15.25
C GLN A 230 0.86 12.59 13.90
N TYR A 231 -0.47 12.56 13.77
CA TYR A 231 -1.18 12.86 12.52
C TYR A 231 -1.07 14.32 12.07
N ARG A 232 -0.97 15.28 13.00
CA ARG A 232 -0.74 16.69 12.65
C ARG A 232 0.73 17.06 12.55
N ASN A 233 1.58 16.30 13.22
CA ASN A 233 2.98 16.63 13.38
C ASN A 233 3.81 15.44 12.92
N ALA A 234 4.10 15.40 11.63
CA ALA A 234 5.25 14.64 11.13
C ALA A 234 6.44 14.92 12.07
N VAL A 235 7.08 13.84 12.51
CA VAL A 235 8.20 13.90 13.44
C VAL A 235 9.30 14.72 12.78
N GLU A 236 9.87 15.66 13.53
CA GLU A 236 10.99 16.47 13.05
C GLU A 236 12.23 15.59 12.98
N THR A 237 12.83 15.50 11.78
CA THR A 237 14.10 14.82 11.56
C THR A 237 15.18 15.85 11.26
N VAL A 238 16.42 15.56 11.66
CA VAL A 238 17.58 16.41 11.33
C VAL A 238 18.33 15.74 10.19
N GLN A 239 18.63 16.52 9.15
CA GLN A 239 19.42 16.06 8.00
C GLN A 239 20.59 17.02 7.76
N TYR A 240 21.74 16.46 7.40
CA TYR A 240 22.96 17.22 7.14
C TYR A 240 23.25 17.24 5.63
N GLY A 241 23.42 18.44 5.08
CA GLY A 241 23.94 18.67 3.74
C GLY A 241 25.35 19.23 3.80
N VAL A 242 26.17 19.00 2.78
CA VAL A 242 27.52 19.58 2.68
C VAL A 242 27.48 20.73 1.68
N LYS A 243 28.13 21.85 2.03
CA LYS A 243 28.22 23.03 1.17
C LYS A 243 28.70 22.63 -0.24
N ASN A 244 28.10 23.22 -1.27
CA ASN A 244 28.37 22.96 -2.70
C ASN A 244 28.12 21.53 -3.18
N ASN A 245 27.64 20.63 -2.32
CA ASN A 245 27.26 19.27 -2.71
C ASN A 245 25.74 19.15 -2.88
N THR A 246 25.32 18.06 -3.53
CA THR A 246 23.90 17.73 -3.71
C THR A 246 23.32 17.19 -2.41
N THR A 247 22.15 17.69 -2.01
CA THR A 247 21.39 17.20 -0.85
C THR A 247 19.96 16.91 -1.28
N PHE A 248 19.40 15.76 -0.91
CA PHE A 248 18.02 15.38 -1.24
C PHE A 248 17.19 15.24 0.04
N LEU A 249 16.10 16.00 0.13
CA LEU A 249 15.15 15.92 1.22
C LEU A 249 14.00 15.00 0.80
N GLU A 250 13.94 13.81 1.39
CA GLU A 250 12.95 12.79 1.02
C GLU A 250 11.54 13.14 1.53
N CYS A 251 10.54 12.95 0.69
CA CYS A 251 9.14 13.00 1.09
C CYS A 251 8.28 12.07 0.24
N LEU A 252 7.79 10.99 0.85
CA LEU A 252 6.98 9.97 0.19
C LEU A 252 5.54 10.03 0.73
N PRO A 253 4.60 10.67 0.01
CA PRO A 253 3.19 10.58 0.36
C PRO A 253 2.71 9.14 0.16
N GLN A 254 1.86 8.66 1.08
CA GLN A 254 1.30 7.31 0.99
C GLN A 254 0.34 7.13 -0.19
N SER A 255 -0.36 8.19 -0.60
CA SER A 255 -1.22 8.16 -1.78
C SER A 255 -0.42 8.63 -3.00
N PRO A 256 -0.40 7.85 -4.09
CA PRO A 256 0.24 8.25 -5.33
C PRO A 256 -0.50 9.40 -6.04
N GLN A 257 -1.76 9.68 -5.65
CA GLN A 257 -2.56 10.77 -6.22
C GLN A 257 -2.30 12.12 -5.54
N ALA A 258 -1.54 12.13 -4.44
CA ALA A 258 -1.27 13.33 -3.69
C ALA A 258 -0.19 14.20 -4.37
N SER A 259 -0.45 15.51 -4.44
CA SER A 259 0.54 16.49 -4.91
C SER A 259 1.38 17.02 -3.76
N VAL A 260 2.69 17.12 -3.95
CA VAL A 260 3.64 17.56 -2.92
C VAL A 260 4.05 19.02 -3.13
N ARG A 261 4.12 19.79 -2.03
CA ARG A 261 4.68 21.15 -1.99
C ARG A 261 5.60 21.32 -0.79
N TRP A 262 6.62 22.15 -0.95
CA TRP A 262 7.62 22.39 0.08
C TRP A 262 7.50 23.80 0.63
N LEU A 263 7.47 23.91 1.96
CA LEU A 263 7.64 25.19 2.66
C LEU A 263 8.95 25.17 3.45
N ILE A 264 9.61 26.31 3.58
CA ILE A 264 10.78 26.49 4.42
C ILE A 264 10.49 27.55 5.49
N GLN A 265 10.93 27.26 6.71
CA GLN A 265 10.95 28.18 7.84
C GLN A 265 12.39 28.39 8.28
N ARG A 266 12.86 29.63 8.21
CA ARG A 266 14.15 30.06 8.75
C ARG A 266 13.94 30.67 10.16
N ASP A 267 15.02 30.84 10.93
CA ASP A 267 15.07 31.07 12.40
C ASP A 267 13.98 31.96 13.06
N SER A 268 13.33 32.88 12.33
CA SER A 268 12.17 33.66 12.81
C SER A 268 11.18 34.07 11.70
N ASP A 269 11.32 33.50 10.50
CA ASP A 269 10.57 33.92 9.32
C ASP A 269 9.23 33.16 9.22
N ARG A 270 8.21 33.79 8.61
CA ARG A 270 6.97 33.05 8.28
C ARG A 270 7.32 31.91 7.32
N ARG A 271 6.57 30.80 7.37
CA ARG A 271 6.71 29.72 6.39
C ARG A 271 6.53 30.26 4.98
N LYS A 272 7.54 30.10 4.14
CA LYS A 272 7.54 30.53 2.73
C LYS A 272 7.59 29.32 1.83
N GLU A 273 6.90 29.40 0.69
CA GLU A 273 6.95 28.35 -0.32
C GLU A 273 8.34 28.31 -0.98
N VAL A 274 8.88 27.11 -1.15
CA VAL A 274 10.15 26.91 -1.85
C VAL A 274 9.91 27.13 -3.33
N LYS A 275 10.48 28.21 -3.87
CA LYS A 275 10.38 28.51 -5.30
C LYS A 275 11.34 27.60 -6.09
N PRO A 276 10.87 26.92 -7.14
CA PRO A 276 11.73 26.15 -8.03
C PRO A 276 12.80 27.04 -8.65
N SER A 277 14.00 26.50 -8.83
CA SER A 277 15.13 27.13 -9.51
C SER A 277 16.05 26.06 -10.08
N ASP A 278 17.04 26.43 -10.89
CA ASP A 278 18.03 25.47 -11.43
C ASP A 278 18.77 24.70 -10.34
N ARG A 279 18.80 25.24 -9.11
CA ARG A 279 19.42 24.65 -7.92
C ARG A 279 18.45 23.89 -7.03
N LEU A 280 17.18 24.29 -6.99
CA LEU A 280 16.13 23.73 -6.13
C LEU A 280 15.06 23.07 -6.99
N ILE A 281 15.08 21.74 -7.04
CA ILE A 281 14.23 20.94 -7.92
C ILE A 281 13.25 20.14 -7.06
N PRO A 282 11.99 20.60 -6.90
CA PRO A 282 10.97 19.81 -6.26
C PRO A 282 10.56 18.65 -7.18
N SER A 283 10.35 17.48 -6.58
CA SER A 283 9.87 16.26 -7.22
C SER A 283 8.72 15.67 -6.39
N GLY A 284 7.96 14.73 -6.96
CA GLY A 284 6.90 14.01 -6.23
C GLY A 284 7.41 13.26 -5.00
N ASN A 285 8.69 12.86 -5.01
CA ASN A 285 9.30 12.05 -3.96
C ASN A 285 10.22 12.86 -3.02
N GLY A 286 10.39 14.17 -3.25
CA GLY A 286 11.30 14.96 -2.43
C GLY A 286 11.70 16.31 -3.01
N LEU A 287 12.69 16.96 -2.37
CA LEU A 287 13.31 18.20 -2.85
C LEU A 287 14.81 17.97 -3.06
N LEU A 288 15.27 18.13 -4.30
CA LEU A 288 16.69 18.07 -4.63
C LEU A 288 17.31 19.48 -4.58
N ILE A 289 18.33 19.63 -3.75
CA ILE A 289 19.17 20.81 -3.65
C ILE A 289 20.49 20.46 -4.33
N ARG A 290 20.71 20.91 -5.57
CA ARG A 290 21.91 20.53 -6.35
C ARG A 290 23.22 21.05 -5.76
N SER A 291 23.18 22.24 -5.17
CA SER A 291 24.32 22.86 -4.50
C SER A 291 23.82 23.47 -3.20
N ALA A 292 24.02 22.78 -2.07
CA ALA A 292 23.62 23.28 -0.77
C ALA A 292 24.46 24.50 -0.35
N GLN A 293 23.78 25.54 0.15
CA GLN A 293 24.39 26.76 0.65
C GLN A 293 23.97 26.99 2.12
N PRO A 294 24.76 27.71 2.93
CA PRO A 294 24.40 28.02 4.31
C PRO A 294 23.02 28.70 4.45
N SER A 295 22.60 29.46 3.43
CA SER A 295 21.27 30.10 3.34
C SER A 295 20.09 29.13 3.20
N ASP A 296 20.35 27.87 2.85
CA ASP A 296 19.34 26.83 2.74
C ASP A 296 19.03 26.16 4.08
N GLN A 297 19.82 26.46 5.12
CA GLN A 297 19.55 25.99 6.47
C GLN A 297 18.18 26.47 6.96
N GLY A 298 17.44 25.56 7.58
CA GLY A 298 16.10 25.83 8.06
C GLY A 298 15.27 24.57 8.25
N LEU A 299 14.02 24.77 8.63
CA LEU A 299 13.04 23.71 8.81
C LEU A 299 12.13 23.64 7.58
N TYR A 300 12.23 22.53 6.85
CA TYR A 300 11.45 22.22 5.68
C TYR A 300 10.20 21.44 6.05
N TYR A 301 9.08 21.78 5.43
CA TYR A 301 7.80 21.11 5.56
C TYR A 301 7.38 20.55 4.21
N CYS A 302 7.25 19.24 4.13
CA CYS A 302 6.62 18.60 2.99
C CYS A 302 5.10 18.54 3.22
N LEU A 303 4.33 19.20 2.37
CA LEU A 303 2.88 19.20 2.38
C LEU A 303 2.34 18.36 1.22
N ALA A 304 1.57 17.33 1.53
CA ALA A 304 0.80 16.57 0.55
C ALA A 304 -0.63 17.10 0.48
N THR A 305 -1.13 17.32 -0.73
CA THR A 305 -2.51 17.76 -1.00
C THR A 305 -3.23 16.74 -1.86
N GLU A 306 -4.39 16.26 -1.40
CA GLU A 306 -5.22 15.27 -2.05
C GLU A 306 -6.70 15.60 -1.82
N ASN A 307 -7.50 15.69 -2.87
CA ASN A 307 -8.93 16.08 -2.79
C ASN A 307 -9.17 17.37 -1.98
N GLY A 308 -8.25 18.34 -2.07
CA GLY A 308 -8.31 19.60 -1.32
C GLY A 308 -7.89 19.50 0.17
N PHE A 309 -7.65 18.29 0.68
CA PHE A 309 -7.11 18.08 2.02
C PHE A 309 -5.59 18.19 2.02
N LYS A 310 -5.03 19.03 2.92
CA LYS A 310 -3.59 19.26 3.05
C LYS A 310 -3.06 18.64 4.35
N ARG A 311 -1.99 17.86 4.27
CA ARG A 311 -1.29 17.29 5.44
C ARG A 311 0.22 17.45 5.35
N THR A 312 0.88 17.58 6.50
CA THR A 312 2.35 17.58 6.56
C THR A 312 2.85 16.15 6.63
N VAL A 313 3.60 15.71 5.62
CA VAL A 313 4.16 14.35 5.52
C VAL A 313 5.52 14.25 6.21
N ALA A 314 6.37 15.27 6.02
CA ALA A 314 7.71 15.31 6.59
C ALA A 314 8.03 16.70 7.14
N LYS A 315 8.80 16.74 8.24
CA LYS A 315 9.43 17.95 8.80
C LYS A 315 10.92 17.70 8.92
N ILE A 316 11.73 18.41 8.14
CA ILE A 316 13.15 18.14 8.02
C ILE A 316 13.94 19.40 8.35
N ARG A 317 14.71 19.37 9.44
CA ARG A 317 15.66 20.42 9.78
C ARG A 317 16.96 20.15 9.02
N LEU A 318 17.19 20.92 7.96
CA LEU A 318 18.43 20.86 7.19
C LEU A 318 19.50 21.71 7.87
N LYS A 319 20.65 21.11 8.17
CA LYS A 319 21.88 21.79 8.58
C LYS A 319 22.91 21.67 7.46
N VAL A 320 23.56 22.77 7.11
CA VAL A 320 24.58 22.76 6.04
C VAL A 320 25.97 22.86 6.66
N LEU A 321 26.78 21.83 6.48
CA LEU A 321 28.15 21.74 6.97
C LEU A 321 29.09 22.39 5.95
N SER A 322 30.08 23.14 6.43
CA SER A 322 31.19 23.62 5.59
C SER A 322 32.18 22.50 5.32
N ASP A 323 32.93 22.60 4.23
CA ASP A 323 33.95 21.62 3.84
C ASP A 323 34.96 21.37 4.98
N MET A 324 35.38 22.45 5.66
CA MET A 324 36.26 22.35 6.83
C MET A 324 35.72 21.48 7.96
N LEU A 325 34.41 21.58 8.24
CA LEU A 325 33.76 20.82 9.31
C LEU A 325 33.62 19.36 8.93
N VAL A 326 33.38 19.06 7.65
CA VAL A 326 33.34 17.70 7.13
C VAL A 326 34.72 17.05 7.18
N THR A 327 35.78 17.76 6.77
CA THR A 327 37.16 17.27 6.89
C THR A 327 37.52 16.98 8.35
N ALA A 328 37.15 17.87 9.28
CA ALA A 328 37.37 17.67 10.71
C ALA A 328 36.64 16.44 11.29
N LEU A 329 35.46 16.09 10.75
CA LEU A 329 34.66 14.94 11.22
C LEU A 329 35.07 13.61 10.56
N THR A 330 35.73 13.63 9.40
CA THR A 330 36.04 12.44 8.60
C THR A 330 37.51 12.01 8.67
N ASP A 331 38.42 12.91 9.08
CA ASP A 331 39.84 12.61 9.17
C ASP A 331 40.16 11.76 10.42
N LYS A 332 40.20 10.43 10.24
CA LYS A 332 40.60 9.45 11.27
C LYS A 332 42.13 9.36 11.48
N GLN A 333 42.94 10.10 10.72
CA GLN A 333 44.40 9.95 10.70
C GLN A 333 45.18 11.10 11.36
N ARG A 334 44.50 12.13 11.88
CA ARG A 334 45.16 13.22 12.63
C ARG A 334 44.78 13.18 14.10
N SER A 335 45.80 13.33 14.95
CA SER A 335 45.63 13.36 16.40
C SER A 335 44.64 14.46 16.80
N PRO A 336 43.88 14.28 17.91
CA PRO A 336 42.88 15.25 18.35
C PRO A 336 43.43 16.68 18.57
N TRP A 337 44.75 16.81 18.69
CA TRP A 337 45.47 18.06 18.96
C TRP A 337 45.74 18.87 17.67
N ALA A 338 45.72 18.24 16.50
CA ALA A 338 45.87 18.94 15.21
C ALA A 338 44.58 19.67 14.78
N LEU A 339 43.41 19.20 15.22
CA LEU A 339 42.11 19.83 14.94
C LEU A 339 41.85 21.07 15.80
N ALA A 340 42.48 21.15 16.99
CA ALA A 340 42.37 22.32 17.88
C ALA A 340 42.98 23.60 17.28
N SER A 341 43.89 23.46 16.31
CA SER A 341 44.56 24.58 15.63
C SER A 341 43.76 25.17 14.46
N LEU A 342 42.74 24.48 13.95
CA LEU A 342 41.97 24.91 12.76
C LEU A 342 40.55 25.39 13.09
N LEU A 343 39.91 24.90 14.15
CA LEU A 343 38.58 25.34 14.60
C LEU A 343 38.52 25.33 16.13
N HIS A 344 38.04 26.43 16.72
CA HIS A 344 37.81 26.50 18.16
C HIS A 344 36.75 25.44 18.56
N PRO A 345 36.94 24.63 19.62
CA PRO A 345 36.04 23.53 19.99
C PRO A 345 34.56 23.94 20.12
N LYS A 346 34.31 25.20 20.50
CA LYS A 346 32.96 25.79 20.59
C LYS A 346 32.24 25.87 19.24
N ALA A 347 32.96 26.07 18.13
CA ALA A 347 32.38 26.14 16.79
C ALA A 347 31.86 24.77 16.33
N LEU A 348 32.58 23.69 16.66
CA LEU A 348 32.20 22.31 16.34
C LEU A 348 30.96 21.88 17.13
N VAL A 349 30.89 22.24 18.43
CA VAL A 349 29.73 21.95 19.29
C VAL A 349 28.50 22.75 18.87
N SER A 350 28.67 23.99 18.36
CA SER A 350 27.56 24.83 17.90
C SER A 350 26.84 24.30 16.64
N ALA A 351 27.44 23.36 15.90
CA ALA A 351 26.81 22.73 14.75
C ALA A 351 25.78 21.65 15.14
N PHE A 352 25.82 21.15 16.37
CA PHE A 352 24.95 20.09 16.88
C PHE A 352 23.78 20.66 17.68
N SER A 353 22.68 19.91 17.79
CA SER A 353 21.56 20.29 18.66
C SER A 353 22.00 20.28 20.14
N PRO A 354 21.31 20.99 21.06
CA PRO A 354 21.68 20.99 22.47
C PRO A 354 21.75 19.59 23.10
N ALA A 355 20.87 18.68 22.67
CA ALA A 355 20.87 17.28 23.12
C ALA A 355 22.08 16.50 22.58
N GLU A 356 22.43 16.65 21.30
CA GLU A 356 23.62 16.04 20.71
C GLU A 356 24.92 16.64 21.28
N ALA A 357 24.94 17.95 21.52
CA ALA A 357 26.05 18.65 22.16
C ALA A 357 26.28 18.18 23.60
N LEU A 358 25.20 17.94 24.35
CA LEU A 358 25.26 17.34 25.68
C LEU A 358 25.76 15.89 25.62
N ALA A 359 25.26 15.08 24.70
CA ALA A 359 25.73 13.72 24.50
C ALA A 359 27.23 13.67 24.13
N LEU A 360 27.67 14.56 23.24
CA LEU A 360 29.09 14.74 22.89
C LEU A 360 29.93 15.18 24.09
N GLN A 361 29.47 16.15 24.88
CA GLN A 361 30.17 16.57 26.11
C GLN A 361 30.25 15.44 27.13
N GLN A 362 29.19 14.65 27.26
CA GLN A 362 29.12 13.54 28.20
C GLN A 362 30.06 12.41 27.79
N TYR A 363 30.09 12.07 26.49
CA TYR A 363 31.05 11.17 25.90
C TYR A 363 32.50 11.64 26.11
N CYS A 364 32.82 12.91 25.82
CA CYS A 364 34.16 13.46 26.07
C CYS A 364 34.55 13.46 27.56
N LYS A 365 33.58 13.66 28.46
CA LYS A 365 33.79 13.61 29.92
C LYS A 365 34.08 12.20 30.41
N GLU A 366 33.41 11.20 29.83
CA GLU A 366 33.67 9.77 30.09
C GLU A 366 35.04 9.36 29.54
N GLN A 367 35.39 9.81 28.34
CA GLN A 367 36.72 9.56 27.75
C GLN A 367 37.85 10.19 28.58
N ARG A 368 37.70 11.45 29.04
CA ARG A 368 38.69 12.09 29.93
C ARG A 368 38.80 11.41 31.29
N ARG A 369 37.71 10.85 31.81
CA ARG A 369 37.75 10.04 33.04
C ARG A 369 38.50 8.74 32.81
N ALA A 370 38.37 8.13 31.61
CA ALA A 370 39.13 6.95 31.24
C ALA A 370 40.64 7.25 31.03
N GLU A 371 41.00 8.43 30.51
CA GLU A 371 42.40 8.85 30.33
C GLU A 371 43.10 9.26 31.64
N HIS A 372 42.37 9.80 32.63
CA HIS A 372 42.92 10.06 33.98
C HIS A 372 43.12 8.79 34.81
N LEU A 373 42.56 7.66 34.38
CA LEU A 373 42.93 6.32 34.84
C LEU A 373 44.03 5.78 33.91
N GLY A 374 45.24 6.31 34.08
CA GLY A 374 46.45 5.71 33.49
C GLY A 374 46.59 4.22 33.88
N PRO A 375 47.41 3.44 33.16
CA PRO A 375 47.38 1.98 33.21
C PRO A 375 47.68 1.49 34.63
N LEU A 376 46.64 0.98 35.32
CA LEU A 376 46.81 0.22 36.55
C LEU A 376 47.47 -1.12 36.20
N ARG A 377 48.80 -1.10 36.25
CA ARG A 377 49.67 -2.28 36.27
C ARG A 377 49.53 -2.90 37.67
N GLY A 378 48.83 -4.03 37.75
CA GLY A 378 48.52 -4.79 38.98
C GLY A 378 47.00 -4.83 39.15
N ASP A 379 46.29 -5.95 39.03
CA ASP A 379 46.51 -7.22 39.72
C ASP A 379 45.79 -8.35 38.94
N LEU A 380 46.16 -8.58 37.67
CA LEU A 380 45.60 -9.68 36.85
C LEU A 380 46.10 -11.09 37.27
N ALA A 381 46.77 -11.20 38.41
CA ALA A 381 47.23 -12.46 39.00
C ALA A 381 46.27 -13.02 40.06
N LYS A 382 45.31 -12.22 40.56
CA LYS A 382 44.37 -12.66 41.62
C LYS A 382 43.00 -13.12 41.14
N LEU A 383 42.64 -12.91 39.87
CA LEU A 383 41.34 -13.30 39.31
C LEU A 383 41.38 -14.58 38.43
N LYS A 384 42.57 -15.13 38.18
CA LYS A 384 42.74 -16.37 37.43
C LYS A 384 42.19 -17.65 38.13
N PRO A 385 42.10 -17.76 39.48
CA PRO A 385 41.59 -18.98 40.11
C PRO A 385 40.06 -19.14 40.12
N LEU A 386 39.27 -18.10 39.76
CA LEU A 386 37.80 -18.15 39.84
C LEU A 386 37.11 -18.45 38.50
N LEU A 387 37.85 -18.50 37.39
CA LEU A 387 37.32 -18.80 36.05
C LEU A 387 37.56 -20.25 35.58
N ASP A 388 38.44 -21.00 36.25
CA ASP A 388 38.77 -22.39 35.88
C ASP A 388 37.80 -23.45 36.44
N HIS A 389 36.78 -23.07 37.21
CA HIS A 389 35.80 -24.03 37.76
C HIS A 389 34.58 -24.31 36.89
N ARG A 390 34.53 -23.83 35.64
CA ARG A 390 33.48 -24.18 34.68
C ARG A 390 34.05 -24.50 33.30
N LYS A 391 34.69 -25.66 33.17
CA LYS A 391 34.35 -26.65 32.11
C LYS A 391 35.06 -28.00 32.29
N SER A 392 34.21 -29.03 32.25
CA SER A 392 34.49 -30.41 31.82
C SER A 392 35.08 -31.40 32.85
N ARG A 393 34.18 -32.26 33.37
CA ARG A 393 34.49 -33.70 33.52
C ARG A 393 33.48 -34.48 32.69
N ASN A 394 34.00 -35.13 31.66
CA ASN A 394 33.31 -36.07 30.80
C ASN A 394 33.78 -37.48 31.18
N ARG A 395 32.88 -38.45 31.40
CA ARG A 395 33.21 -39.88 31.28
C ARG A 395 31.97 -40.78 31.09
N ARG A 396 31.82 -41.22 29.84
CA ARG A 396 31.46 -42.56 29.30
C ARG A 396 30.28 -43.35 29.92
N ASN A 397 29.32 -43.77 29.08
CA ASN A 397 29.23 -45.17 28.61
C ASN A 397 28.11 -45.41 27.56
N HIS A 398 28.51 -46.11 26.50
CA HIS A 398 27.86 -47.11 25.61
C HIS A 398 26.32 -47.29 25.47
N LEU A 399 25.91 -47.38 24.20
CA LEU A 399 24.76 -48.08 23.56
C LEU A 399 24.98 -49.62 23.56
N PRO A 400 23.98 -50.54 23.36
CA PRO A 400 23.17 -50.58 22.11
C PRO A 400 21.76 -51.25 22.08
N LYS A 401 21.02 -50.89 21.00
CA LYS A 401 20.06 -51.64 20.12
C LYS A 401 18.76 -52.31 20.64
N GLY A 402 17.70 -52.07 19.83
CA GLY A 402 16.51 -52.92 19.55
C GLY A 402 15.35 -52.73 20.51
N GLU A 403 14.06 -52.68 20.17
CA GLU A 403 13.26 -52.95 18.96
C GLU A 403 11.89 -52.25 19.12
N ASP A 404 11.11 -52.24 18.03
CA ASP A 404 9.72 -51.80 17.83
C ASP A 404 8.74 -51.93 19.00
N PHE A 405 7.73 -51.04 19.07
CA PHE A 405 6.33 -51.46 19.23
C PHE A 405 5.30 -50.40 18.80
N SER A 406 4.73 -50.68 17.62
CA SER A 406 3.38 -50.50 17.09
C SER A 406 2.25 -49.87 17.92
N LEU A 407 1.46 -49.04 17.21
CA LEU A 407 0.07 -48.70 17.47
C LEU A 407 -0.81 -49.93 17.74
N LYS A 408 -1.68 -49.86 18.76
CA LYS A 408 -2.97 -50.58 18.76
C LYS A 408 -4.10 -49.72 19.32
N THR A 409 -5.11 -49.55 18.46
CA THR A 409 -6.51 -49.19 18.70
C THR A 409 -7.24 -50.15 19.65
N LYS A 410 -8.20 -49.64 20.44
CA LYS A 410 -9.55 -50.22 20.76
C LYS A 410 -10.28 -49.23 21.70
N HIS A 411 -11.40 -48.60 21.30
CA HIS A 411 -12.81 -49.03 21.36
C HIS A 411 -13.50 -48.96 22.75
N GLY A 412 -14.67 -48.29 22.78
CA GLY A 412 -15.70 -48.32 23.85
C GLY A 412 -16.22 -46.92 24.23
N ARG A 413 -17.20 -46.30 23.54
CA ARG A 413 -18.68 -46.41 23.63
C ARG A 413 -19.32 -46.14 25.02
N ARG A 414 -20.24 -45.14 24.99
CA ARG A 414 -21.44 -44.86 25.81
C ARG A 414 -21.26 -44.32 27.25
N GLN A 415 -21.74 -43.10 27.49
CA GLN A 415 -23.16 -42.83 27.78
C GLN A 415 -23.61 -41.57 27.04
#